data_AF-A0A2D9CKY7-F1
#
_entry.id   AF-A0A2D9CKY7-F1
#
_cell.length_a   1.000
_cell.length_b   1.000
_cell.length_c   1.000
_cell.angle_alpha   90.00
_cell.angle_beta   90.00
_cell.angle_gamma   90.00
#
_symmetry.space_group_name_H-M   'P 1'
#
loop_
_entity.id
_entity.type
_entity.pdbx_description
1 polymer ?
#
loop_
_entity_poly.entity_id
_entity_poly.type
_entity_poly.pdbx_seq_one_letter_code
_entity_poly.pdbx_strand_id
1 'polypeptide(L)'
;MLKKLLIPAVFLSVLGQAAHADETVDNLYNAADAIRQKLELSNHAWTVDMHAHQGNIVETGVSNEAMINETMVVQYNNAIQTVLNTSYLTAKDVFEEKHNEAVDNMHMAIDDLMGATTKLSTVSVVAELAVNADTTQEQLQVQQALAQTDMTITETDVNNYNTALNDVEKFAQQAGAFLSAAQDDSITSAVDNYSAQNNIAVASYSAIEYTQDIDKFVISYDNDLYMSFSGFFQNKMVSADDIYNNTAYMQ
;
A
#
# COMPACT_ATOMS: atom_id res chain seq x y z
N MET A 1 -5.34 46.59 55.94
CA MET A 1 -5.68 46.69 54.50
C MET A 1 -5.83 45.27 53.96
N LEU A 2 -7.02 44.95 53.45
CA LEU A 2 -7.40 43.67 52.82
C LEU A 2 -6.81 43.52 51.41
N LYS A 3 -6.48 42.27 51.03
CA LYS A 3 -6.60 41.61 49.69
C LYS A 3 -6.18 40.14 49.90
N LYS A 4 -7.04 39.09 49.94
CA LYS A 4 -7.86 38.44 48.88
C LYS A 4 -7.07 38.36 47.55
N LEU A 5 -6.93 37.25 46.82
CA LEU A 5 -7.54 35.91 46.75
C LEU A 5 -6.82 35.18 45.57
N LEU A 6 -7.02 33.85 45.46
CA LEU A 6 -6.92 32.98 44.25
C LEU A 6 -5.60 32.30 43.86
N ILE A 7 -5.64 30.98 44.05
CA ILE A 7 -4.98 29.91 43.30
C ILE A 7 -5.49 29.89 41.84
N PRO A 8 -4.64 29.55 40.86
CA PRO A 8 -5.10 28.82 39.69
C PRO A 8 -4.45 27.44 39.61
N ALA A 9 -5.31 26.42 39.57
CA ALA A 9 -4.99 25.09 39.10
C ALA A 9 -4.71 25.16 37.59
N VAL A 10 -3.54 24.70 37.16
CA VAL A 10 -3.26 24.45 35.76
C VAL A 10 -3.66 23.01 35.47
N PHE A 11 -4.86 22.86 34.89
CA PHE A 11 -5.21 21.70 34.08
C PHE A 11 -4.35 21.78 32.81
N LEU A 12 -3.29 20.96 32.70
CA LEU A 12 -2.65 20.70 31.43
C LEU A 12 -3.37 19.51 30.79
N SER A 13 -4.27 19.84 29.89
CA SER A 13 -5.00 18.93 29.02
C SER A 13 -4.02 18.09 28.19
N VAL A 14 -4.20 16.78 28.26
CA VAL A 14 -3.70 15.78 27.31
C VAL A 14 -4.36 16.04 25.96
N LEU A 15 -3.71 16.80 25.08
CA LEU A 15 -3.97 16.83 23.64
C LEU A 15 -2.68 17.25 22.94
N GLY A 16 -1.93 16.28 22.43
CA GLY A 16 -0.70 16.51 21.70
C GLY A 16 -0.31 15.27 20.91
N GLN A 17 -1.05 14.99 19.83
CA GLN A 17 -0.64 13.99 18.81
C GLN A 17 -0.68 14.55 17.39
N ALA A 18 -0.57 15.87 17.23
CA ALA A 18 -0.41 16.51 15.92
C ALA A 18 0.78 17.48 15.96
N ALA A 19 2.00 16.95 16.11
CA ALA A 19 3.24 17.72 15.99
C ALA A 19 4.47 16.91 15.48
N HIS A 20 4.34 15.61 15.20
CA HIS A 20 5.52 14.76 14.94
C HIS A 20 6.05 14.80 13.50
N ALA A 21 5.26 15.23 12.50
CA ALA A 21 5.70 15.20 11.11
C ALA A 21 6.79 16.25 10.79
N ASP A 22 6.76 17.41 11.47
CA ASP A 22 7.69 18.52 11.24
C ASP A 22 9.06 18.25 11.92
N GLU A 23 9.04 17.76 13.17
CA GLU A 23 10.25 17.59 13.98
C GLU A 23 11.15 16.43 13.52
N THR A 24 10.57 15.31 13.05
CA THR A 24 11.38 14.14 12.65
C THR A 24 12.26 14.41 11.43
N VAL A 25 11.69 15.06 10.39
CA VAL A 25 12.43 15.40 9.16
C VAL A 25 13.39 16.56 9.42
N ASP A 26 13.00 17.54 10.25
CA ASP A 26 13.89 18.63 10.66
C ASP A 26 15.13 18.13 11.41
N ASN A 27 14.96 17.12 12.29
CA ASN A 27 16.08 16.51 12.99
C ASN A 27 17.05 15.80 12.02
N LEU A 28 16.54 15.12 11.00
CA LEU A 28 17.37 14.54 9.94
C LEU A 28 18.11 15.63 9.17
N TYR A 29 17.40 16.69 8.76
CA TYR A 29 18.00 17.82 8.06
C TYR A 29 19.16 18.43 8.87
N ASN A 30 18.94 18.75 10.14
CA ASN A 30 19.94 19.36 11.00
C ASN A 30 21.19 18.47 11.18
N ALA A 31 21.00 17.17 11.39
CA ALA A 31 22.12 16.23 11.53
C ALA A 31 22.91 16.07 10.22
N ALA A 32 22.22 16.02 9.08
CA ALA A 32 22.83 15.99 7.76
C ALA A 32 23.60 17.29 7.45
N ASP A 33 23.00 18.43 7.79
CA ASP A 33 23.58 19.76 7.55
C ASP A 33 24.88 19.97 8.32
N ALA A 34 24.97 19.48 9.56
CA ALA A 34 26.19 19.51 10.34
C ALA A 34 27.35 18.81 9.62
N ILE A 35 27.12 17.63 9.03
CA ILE A 35 28.13 16.91 8.24
C ILE A 35 28.44 17.67 6.95
N ARG A 36 27.42 18.19 6.26
CA ARG A 36 27.57 19.00 5.03
C ARG A 36 28.49 20.19 5.26
N GLN A 37 28.32 20.93 6.35
CA GLN A 37 29.18 22.09 6.69
C GLN A 37 30.66 21.69 6.84
N LYS A 38 30.97 20.49 7.37
CA LYS A 38 32.36 19.99 7.45
C LYS A 38 32.93 19.66 6.08
N LEU A 39 32.12 19.07 5.20
CA LEU A 39 32.52 18.83 3.82
C LEU A 39 32.81 20.14 3.07
N GLU A 40 31.99 21.18 3.30
CA GLU A 40 32.23 22.51 2.72
C GLU A 40 33.55 23.11 3.20
N LEU A 41 33.85 23.03 4.50
CA LEU A 41 35.14 23.48 5.04
C LEU A 41 36.32 22.71 4.42
N SER A 42 36.15 21.42 4.15
CA SER A 42 37.21 20.59 3.53
C SER A 42 37.59 21.04 2.11
N ASN A 43 36.69 21.72 1.39
CA ASN A 43 36.97 22.27 0.06
C ASN A 43 38.05 23.36 0.08
N HIS A 44 38.35 23.93 1.25
CA HIS A 44 39.46 24.88 1.43
C HIS A 44 40.85 24.23 1.52
N ALA A 45 40.97 22.92 1.29
CA ALA A 45 42.27 22.23 1.23
C ALA A 45 43.23 22.87 0.21
N TRP A 46 42.73 23.42 -0.90
CA TRP A 46 43.54 24.17 -1.86
C TRP A 46 44.13 25.46 -1.27
N THR A 47 43.47 26.10 -0.31
CA THR A 47 44.02 27.26 0.38
C THR A 47 45.22 26.87 1.24
N VAL A 48 45.18 25.70 1.87
CA VAL A 48 46.32 25.12 2.61
C VAL A 48 47.50 24.87 1.67
N ASP A 49 47.25 24.29 0.49
CA ASP A 49 48.25 24.08 -0.57
C ASP A 49 48.91 25.40 -1.00
N MET A 50 48.10 26.43 -1.27
CA MET A 50 48.60 27.76 -1.64
C MET A 50 49.50 28.37 -0.57
N HIS A 51 49.12 28.27 0.72
CA HIS A 51 49.93 28.78 1.82
C HIS A 51 51.28 28.07 1.90
N ALA A 52 51.31 26.75 1.71
CA ALA A 52 52.54 25.97 1.68
C ALA A 52 53.46 26.40 0.51
N HIS A 53 52.90 26.61 -0.69
CA HIS A 53 53.64 27.10 -1.86
C HIS A 53 54.22 28.52 -1.67
N GLN A 54 53.59 29.34 -0.84
CA GLN A 54 54.07 30.68 -0.49
C GLN A 54 55.12 30.70 0.64
N GLY A 55 55.48 29.53 1.19
CA GLY A 55 56.41 29.42 2.30
C GLY A 55 55.81 29.72 3.68
N ASN A 56 54.48 29.81 3.77
CA ASN A 56 53.79 29.93 5.07
C ASN A 56 53.72 28.55 5.75
N ILE A 57 53.71 28.54 7.08
CA ILE A 57 53.52 27.34 7.90
C ILE A 57 52.10 27.39 8.45
N VAL A 58 51.25 26.42 8.06
CA VAL A 58 49.92 26.27 8.64
C VAL A 58 49.99 25.76 10.07
N GLU A 59 49.14 26.29 10.94
CA GLU A 59 49.13 25.90 12.34
C GLU A 59 48.69 24.43 12.52
N THR A 60 49.23 23.77 13.54
CA THR A 60 48.79 22.42 13.89
C THR A 60 47.32 22.46 14.32
N GLY A 61 46.49 21.61 13.73
CA GLY A 61 45.08 21.48 14.10
C GLY A 61 44.08 22.24 13.22
N VAL A 62 44.52 22.97 12.17
CA VAL A 62 43.62 23.61 11.19
C VAL A 62 42.61 22.62 10.59
N SER A 63 43.00 21.36 10.42
CA SER A 63 42.11 20.29 9.94
C SER A 63 40.95 19.97 10.89
N ASN A 64 41.08 20.24 12.19
CA ASN A 64 40.05 19.94 13.19
C ASN A 64 38.73 20.67 12.88
N GLU A 65 38.79 21.84 12.23
CA GLU A 65 37.61 22.61 11.83
C GLU A 65 36.75 21.87 10.80
N ALA A 66 37.37 21.10 9.90
CA ALA A 66 36.69 20.36 8.84
C ALA A 66 36.49 18.87 9.16
N MET A 67 37.03 18.36 10.26
CA MET A 67 36.87 16.96 10.64
C MET A 67 35.42 16.65 11.03
N ILE A 68 34.90 15.55 10.48
CA ILE A 68 33.67 14.92 10.96
C ILE A 68 34.03 14.09 12.18
N ASN A 69 33.29 14.27 13.28
CA ASN A 69 33.50 13.50 14.50
C ASN A 69 32.43 12.41 14.67
N GLU A 70 32.69 11.49 15.60
CA GLU A 70 31.81 10.35 15.89
C GLU A 70 30.39 10.77 16.31
N THR A 71 30.26 11.85 17.09
CA THR A 71 28.95 12.35 17.53
C THR A 71 28.06 12.74 16.35
N MET A 72 28.63 13.40 15.33
CA MET A 72 27.89 13.79 14.12
C MET A 72 27.39 12.57 13.34
N VAL A 73 28.24 11.54 13.21
CA VAL A 73 27.87 10.29 12.53
C VAL A 73 26.75 9.58 13.28
N VAL A 74 26.87 9.47 14.61
CA VAL A 74 25.82 8.85 15.45
C VAL A 74 24.50 9.62 15.34
N GLN A 75 24.52 10.95 15.43
CA GLN A 75 23.33 11.77 15.31
C GLN A 75 22.64 11.61 13.95
N TYR A 76 23.41 11.65 12.86
CA TYR A 76 22.88 11.47 11.52
C TYR A 76 22.23 10.09 11.33
N ASN A 77 22.92 9.02 11.72
CA ASN A 77 22.38 7.65 11.60
C ASN A 77 21.15 7.43 12.49
N ASN A 78 21.13 7.98 13.71
CA ASN A 78 19.95 7.93 14.57
C ASN A 78 18.77 8.68 13.98
N ALA A 79 19.00 9.84 13.36
CA ALA A 79 17.96 10.61 12.70
C ALA A 79 17.38 9.87 11.48
N ILE A 80 18.23 9.19 10.68
CA ILE A 80 17.78 8.29 9.62
C ILE A 80 16.85 7.21 10.19
N GLN A 81 17.29 6.51 11.23
CA GLN A 81 16.49 5.43 11.80
C GLN A 81 15.16 5.94 12.34
N THR A 82 15.15 7.14 12.94
CA THR A 82 13.92 7.77 13.43
C THR A 82 12.95 8.08 12.30
N VAL A 83 13.43 8.64 11.18
CA VAL A 83 12.61 8.88 9.98
C VAL A 83 12.03 7.58 9.44
N LEU A 84 12.85 6.53 9.31
CA LEU A 84 12.41 5.23 8.81
C LEU A 84 11.38 4.55 9.71
N ASN A 85 11.45 4.78 11.03
CA ASN A 85 10.58 4.16 12.02
C ASN A 85 9.33 4.98 12.34
N THR A 86 9.27 6.23 11.90
CA THR A 86 8.14 7.11 12.16
C THR A 86 6.95 6.71 11.30
N SER A 87 5.82 6.44 11.94
CA SER A 87 4.54 6.21 11.25
C SER A 87 3.93 7.55 10.84
N TYR A 88 4.03 7.91 9.56
CA TYR A 88 3.37 9.09 8.99
C TYR A 88 1.91 8.83 8.60
N LEU A 89 1.55 7.55 8.45
CA LEU A 89 0.21 7.07 8.16
C LEU A 89 -0.25 6.18 9.31
N THR A 90 -1.54 6.23 9.62
CA THR A 90 -2.18 5.27 10.53
C THR A 90 -2.48 3.97 9.80
N ALA A 91 -2.76 2.89 10.56
CA ALA A 91 -3.23 1.62 10.00
C ALA A 91 -4.49 1.80 9.16
N LYS A 92 -5.40 2.68 9.60
CA LYS A 92 -6.59 3.03 8.85
C LYS A 92 -6.24 3.61 7.48
N ASP A 93 -5.36 4.61 7.42
CA ASP A 93 -4.95 5.25 6.16
C ASP A 93 -4.33 4.22 5.20
N VAL A 94 -3.46 3.34 5.72
CA VAL A 94 -2.82 2.27 4.95
C VAL A 94 -3.85 1.28 4.39
N PHE A 95 -4.85 0.88 5.18
CA PHE A 95 -5.88 -0.05 4.73
C PHE A 95 -6.87 0.60 3.75
N GLU A 96 -7.19 1.89 3.90
CA GLU A 96 -7.99 2.63 2.92
C GLU A 96 -7.27 2.75 1.57
N GLU A 97 -5.95 2.99 1.58
CA GLU A 97 -5.14 2.96 0.36
C GLU A 97 -5.16 1.58 -0.32
N LYS A 98 -4.99 0.50 0.46
CA LYS A 98 -5.04 -0.87 -0.05
C LYS A 98 -6.41 -1.27 -0.57
N HIS A 99 -7.48 -0.78 0.06
CA HIS A 99 -8.83 -0.94 -0.47
C HIS A 99 -8.95 -0.31 -1.86
N ASN A 100 -8.50 0.94 -2.03
CA ASN A 100 -8.57 1.63 -3.32
C ASN A 100 -7.75 0.91 -4.39
N GLU A 101 -6.53 0.46 -4.06
CA GLU A 101 -5.70 -0.34 -4.98
C GLU A 101 -6.41 -1.64 -5.40
N ALA A 102 -7.04 -2.36 -4.46
CA ALA A 102 -7.78 -3.58 -4.76
C ALA A 102 -9.03 -3.29 -5.63
N VAL A 103 -9.72 -2.17 -5.41
CA VAL A 103 -10.86 -1.75 -6.25
C VAL A 103 -10.41 -1.42 -7.67
N ASP A 104 -9.29 -0.72 -7.84
CA ASP A 104 -8.74 -0.42 -9.17
C ASP A 104 -8.34 -1.70 -9.91
N ASN A 105 -7.70 -2.65 -9.22
CA ASN A 105 -7.38 -3.97 -9.77
C ASN A 105 -8.65 -4.77 -10.13
N MET A 106 -9.70 -4.67 -9.31
CA MET A 106 -10.99 -5.30 -9.59
C MET A 106 -11.62 -4.71 -10.86
N HIS A 107 -11.57 -3.38 -11.05
CA HIS A 107 -12.07 -2.75 -12.27
C HIS A 107 -11.32 -3.21 -13.52
N MET A 108 -9.99 -3.32 -13.46
CA MET A 108 -9.20 -3.88 -14.56
C MET A 108 -9.60 -5.33 -14.87
N ALA A 109 -9.80 -6.16 -13.85
CA ALA A 109 -10.26 -7.54 -14.03
C ALA A 109 -11.67 -7.62 -14.64
N ILE A 110 -12.57 -6.69 -14.29
CA ILE A 110 -13.91 -6.58 -14.91
C ILE A 110 -13.79 -6.21 -16.39
N ASP A 111 -12.92 -5.27 -16.74
CA ASP A 111 -12.69 -4.89 -18.14
C ASP A 111 -12.15 -6.06 -18.96
N ASP A 112 -11.19 -6.81 -18.41
CA ASP A 112 -10.66 -8.04 -19.01
C ASP A 112 -11.75 -9.11 -19.18
N LEU A 113 -12.61 -9.27 -18.16
CA LEU A 113 -13.75 -10.17 -18.22
C LEU A 113 -14.74 -9.77 -19.32
N MET A 114 -15.04 -8.48 -19.47
CA MET A 114 -15.90 -7.96 -20.55
C MET A 114 -15.31 -8.25 -21.93
N GLY A 115 -14.00 -8.06 -22.09
CA GLY A 115 -13.27 -8.39 -23.31
C GLY A 115 -13.36 -9.88 -23.66
N ALA A 116 -13.06 -10.76 -22.71
CA ALA A 116 -13.15 -12.21 -22.88
C ALA A 116 -14.59 -12.69 -23.11
N THR A 117 -15.57 -12.09 -22.43
CA THR A 117 -17.00 -12.39 -22.61
C THR A 117 -17.46 -12.06 -24.02
N THR A 118 -17.03 -10.92 -24.57
CA THR A 118 -17.36 -10.53 -25.95
C THR A 118 -16.89 -11.59 -26.96
N LYS A 119 -15.70 -12.16 -26.74
CA LYS A 119 -15.18 -13.25 -27.58
C LYS A 119 -16.02 -14.53 -27.47
N LEU A 120 -16.42 -14.91 -26.25
CA LEU A 120 -17.26 -16.09 -26.00
C LEU A 120 -18.74 -15.91 -26.40
N SER A 121 -19.22 -14.67 -26.54
CA SER A 121 -20.61 -14.38 -26.90
C SER A 121 -21.02 -14.97 -28.27
N THR A 122 -20.07 -15.29 -29.13
CA THR A 122 -20.29 -16.00 -30.39
C THR A 122 -20.97 -17.36 -30.19
N VAL A 123 -20.77 -18.01 -29.04
CA VAL A 123 -21.41 -19.28 -28.69
C VAL A 123 -22.93 -19.14 -28.61
N SER A 124 -23.44 -18.02 -28.09
CA SER A 124 -24.89 -17.76 -28.04
C SER A 124 -25.50 -17.67 -29.44
N VAL A 125 -24.79 -17.05 -30.39
CA VAL A 125 -25.20 -16.98 -31.79
C VAL A 125 -25.23 -18.38 -32.42
N VAL A 126 -24.21 -19.20 -32.16
CA VAL A 126 -24.18 -20.59 -32.65
C VAL A 126 -25.34 -21.41 -32.07
N ALA A 127 -25.65 -21.24 -30.78
CA ALA A 127 -26.78 -21.90 -30.14
C ALA A 127 -28.12 -21.49 -30.77
N GLU A 128 -28.32 -20.19 -31.06
CA GLU A 128 -29.52 -19.68 -31.72
C GLU A 128 -29.65 -20.17 -33.16
N LEU A 129 -28.55 -20.21 -33.91
CA LEU A 129 -28.54 -20.79 -35.26
C LEU A 129 -28.89 -22.28 -35.23
N ALA A 130 -28.36 -23.03 -34.26
CA ALA A 130 -28.58 -24.46 -34.14
C ALA A 130 -30.01 -24.82 -33.71
N VAL A 131 -30.60 -24.08 -32.76
CA VAL A 131 -31.94 -24.39 -32.23
C VAL A 131 -33.06 -24.12 -33.25
N ASN A 132 -32.84 -23.19 -34.18
CA ASN A 132 -33.83 -22.82 -35.20
C ASN A 132 -33.68 -23.63 -36.51
N ALA A 133 -32.71 -24.53 -36.62
CA ALA A 133 -32.40 -25.26 -37.84
C ALA A 133 -33.08 -26.65 -37.89
N ASP A 134 -34.39 -26.64 -38.11
CA ASP A 134 -35.23 -27.85 -38.08
C ASP A 134 -35.24 -28.63 -39.42
N THR A 135 -35.07 -27.94 -40.53
CA THR A 135 -35.04 -28.55 -41.87
C THR A 135 -33.62 -28.79 -42.36
N THR A 136 -33.45 -29.74 -43.29
CA THR A 136 -32.15 -29.98 -43.94
C THR A 136 -31.59 -28.73 -44.63
N GLN A 137 -32.47 -27.87 -45.18
CA GLN A 137 -32.04 -26.62 -45.80
C GLN A 137 -31.48 -25.63 -44.78
N GLU A 138 -32.13 -25.48 -43.62
CA GLU A 138 -31.64 -24.61 -42.54
C GLU A 138 -30.36 -25.17 -41.90
N GLN A 139 -30.24 -26.48 -41.75
CA GLN A 139 -29.01 -27.14 -41.27
C GLN A 139 -27.82 -26.88 -42.22
N LEU A 140 -28.05 -26.88 -43.54
CA LEU A 140 -27.04 -26.50 -44.52
C LEU A 140 -26.65 -25.01 -44.40
N GLN A 141 -27.58 -24.14 -44.03
CA GLN A 141 -27.27 -22.72 -43.77
C GLN A 141 -26.42 -22.55 -42.51
N VAL A 142 -26.71 -23.27 -41.43
CA VAL A 142 -25.85 -23.29 -40.23
C VAL A 142 -24.45 -23.78 -40.58
N GLN A 143 -24.34 -24.87 -41.35
CA GLN A 143 -23.05 -25.39 -41.80
C GLN A 143 -22.27 -24.35 -42.61
N GLN A 144 -22.93 -23.61 -43.51
CA GLN A 144 -22.30 -22.54 -44.29
C GLN A 144 -21.87 -21.37 -43.40
N ALA A 145 -22.70 -20.96 -42.44
CA ALA A 145 -22.38 -19.87 -41.51
C ALA A 145 -21.12 -20.18 -40.68
N LEU A 146 -21.03 -21.39 -40.14
CA LEU A 146 -19.86 -21.86 -39.37
C LEU A 146 -18.60 -22.02 -40.24
N ALA A 147 -18.74 -22.30 -41.53
CA ALA A 147 -17.61 -22.39 -42.46
C ALA A 147 -17.08 -21.02 -42.91
N GLN A 148 -17.91 -19.98 -42.86
CA GLN A 148 -17.55 -18.63 -43.33
C GLN A 148 -17.06 -17.70 -42.21
N THR A 149 -17.51 -17.92 -40.98
CA THR A 149 -17.11 -17.14 -39.81
C THR A 149 -16.40 -18.06 -38.83
N ASP A 150 -15.19 -17.70 -38.40
CA ASP A 150 -14.51 -18.43 -37.33
C ASP A 150 -15.22 -18.18 -35.99
N MET A 151 -16.13 -19.10 -35.66
CA MET A 151 -16.88 -19.13 -34.42
C MET A 151 -16.31 -20.19 -33.45
N THR A 152 -15.05 -20.62 -33.66
CA THR A 152 -14.41 -21.58 -32.78
C THR A 152 -13.93 -20.91 -31.50
N ILE A 153 -14.01 -21.66 -30.39
CA ILE A 153 -13.46 -21.25 -29.10
C ILE A 153 -12.19 -22.02 -28.86
N THR A 154 -11.13 -21.29 -28.48
CA THR A 154 -9.85 -21.88 -28.11
C THR A 154 -9.74 -22.08 -26.60
N GLU A 155 -8.80 -22.93 -26.19
CA GLU A 155 -8.46 -23.08 -24.77
C GLU A 155 -7.97 -21.75 -24.17
N THR A 156 -7.25 -20.94 -24.95
CA THR A 156 -6.82 -19.60 -24.53
C THR A 156 -8.01 -18.68 -24.23
N ASP A 157 -9.06 -18.70 -25.06
CA ASP A 157 -10.25 -17.87 -24.83
C ASP A 157 -10.94 -18.24 -23.50
N VAL A 158 -11.06 -19.54 -23.23
CA VAL A 158 -11.64 -20.07 -21.97
C VAL A 158 -10.76 -19.72 -20.78
N ASN A 159 -9.45 -19.87 -20.89
CA ASN A 159 -8.51 -19.56 -19.81
C ASN A 159 -8.52 -18.06 -19.48
N ASN A 160 -8.57 -17.19 -20.48
CA ASN A 160 -8.66 -15.74 -20.27
C ASN A 160 -9.96 -15.37 -19.52
N TYR A 161 -11.10 -15.92 -19.96
CA TYR A 161 -12.39 -15.69 -19.29
C TYR A 161 -12.38 -16.17 -17.83
N ASN A 162 -11.93 -17.40 -17.57
CA ASN A 162 -11.90 -17.96 -16.22
C ASN A 162 -10.89 -17.26 -15.31
N THR A 163 -9.75 -16.83 -15.85
CA THR A 163 -8.76 -16.06 -15.09
C THR A 163 -9.34 -14.73 -14.67
N ALA A 164 -9.97 -13.99 -15.60
CA ALA A 164 -10.60 -12.72 -15.29
C ALA A 164 -11.72 -12.86 -14.25
N LEU A 165 -12.56 -13.91 -14.33
CA LEU A 165 -13.55 -14.21 -13.29
C LEU A 165 -12.93 -14.39 -11.91
N ASN A 166 -11.88 -15.21 -11.81
CA ASN A 166 -11.19 -15.47 -10.55
C ASN A 166 -10.50 -14.19 -10.02
N ASP A 167 -9.97 -13.35 -10.89
CA ASP A 167 -9.33 -12.10 -10.50
C ASP A 167 -10.36 -11.10 -9.97
N VAL A 168 -11.55 -10.99 -10.58
CA VAL A 168 -12.66 -10.19 -10.05
C VAL A 168 -13.02 -10.64 -8.64
N GLU A 169 -13.18 -11.95 -8.42
CA GLU A 169 -13.47 -12.50 -7.09
C GLU A 169 -12.36 -12.16 -6.08
N LYS A 170 -11.10 -12.43 -6.44
CA LYS A 170 -9.93 -12.21 -5.58
C LYS A 170 -9.80 -10.74 -5.18
N PHE A 171 -9.89 -9.82 -6.13
CA PHE A 171 -9.76 -8.40 -5.84
C PHE A 171 -10.97 -7.86 -5.08
N ALA A 172 -12.17 -8.37 -5.32
CA ALA A 172 -13.35 -8.05 -4.50
C ALA A 172 -13.16 -8.50 -3.04
N GLN A 173 -12.64 -9.70 -2.80
CA GLN A 173 -12.33 -10.20 -1.46
C GLN A 173 -11.30 -9.31 -0.75
N GLN A 174 -10.22 -8.94 -1.45
CA GLN A 174 -9.19 -8.04 -0.92
C GLN A 174 -9.76 -6.65 -0.59
N ALA A 175 -10.51 -6.06 -1.52
CA ALA A 175 -11.14 -4.76 -1.32
C ALA A 175 -12.08 -4.77 -0.10
N GLY A 176 -12.93 -5.79 0.03
CA GLY A 176 -13.84 -5.94 1.16
C GLY A 176 -13.11 -6.12 2.50
N ALA A 177 -12.04 -6.92 2.52
CA ALA A 177 -11.25 -7.15 3.72
C ALA A 177 -10.47 -5.90 4.16
N PHE A 178 -9.81 -5.20 3.23
CA PHE A 178 -9.09 -3.96 3.53
C PHE A 178 -10.02 -2.87 4.05
N LEU A 179 -11.18 -2.67 3.44
CA LEU A 179 -12.16 -1.69 3.93
C LEU A 179 -12.72 -2.08 5.30
N SER A 180 -13.01 -3.36 5.51
CA SER A 180 -13.50 -3.85 6.80
C SER A 180 -12.45 -3.67 7.90
N ALA A 181 -11.17 -3.96 7.60
CA ALA A 181 -10.05 -3.72 8.51
C ALA A 181 -9.87 -2.23 8.82
N ALA A 182 -9.97 -1.35 7.81
CA ALA A 182 -9.88 0.11 7.98
C ALA A 182 -10.99 0.68 8.90
N GLN A 183 -12.17 0.06 8.88
CA GLN A 183 -13.33 0.47 9.66
C GLN A 183 -13.41 -0.20 11.04
N ASP A 184 -12.50 -1.13 11.35
CA ASP A 184 -12.47 -1.82 12.63
C ASP A 184 -11.41 -1.18 13.55
N ASP A 185 -11.89 -0.41 14.54
CA ASP A 185 -11.04 0.26 15.53
C ASP A 185 -10.14 -0.72 16.31
N SER A 186 -10.59 -1.98 16.50
CA SER A 186 -9.81 -2.97 17.23
C SER A 186 -8.63 -3.48 16.41
N ILE A 187 -8.79 -3.61 15.09
CA ILE A 187 -7.71 -3.98 14.17
C ILE A 187 -6.75 -2.79 14.01
N THR A 188 -7.25 -1.61 13.64
CA THR A 188 -6.42 -0.43 13.39
C THR A 188 -5.61 -0.02 14.62
N SER A 189 -6.25 0.06 15.78
CA SER A 189 -5.54 0.37 17.03
C SER A 189 -4.52 -0.71 17.41
N ALA A 190 -4.80 -1.99 17.16
CA ALA A 190 -3.83 -3.05 17.45
C ALA A 190 -2.58 -2.93 16.57
N VAL A 191 -2.76 -2.61 15.30
CA VAL A 191 -1.67 -2.41 14.33
C VAL A 191 -0.85 -1.17 14.68
N ASP A 192 -1.50 -0.04 14.92
CA ASP A 192 -0.82 1.21 15.32
C ASP A 192 0.01 0.99 16.60
N ASN A 193 -0.56 0.32 17.60
CA ASN A 193 0.14 0.00 18.85
C ASN A 193 1.31 -0.97 18.64
N TYR A 194 1.14 -2.00 17.80
CA TYR A 194 2.20 -2.95 17.50
C TYR A 194 3.37 -2.26 16.79
N SER A 195 3.09 -1.41 15.81
CA SER A 195 4.09 -0.61 15.11
C SER A 195 4.84 0.32 16.07
N ALA A 196 4.12 1.02 16.95
CA ALA A 196 4.74 1.87 17.97
C ALA A 196 5.61 1.09 18.96
N GLN A 197 5.17 -0.09 19.42
CA GLN A 197 5.93 -0.93 20.35
C GLN A 197 7.20 -1.50 19.74
N ASN A 198 7.18 -1.82 18.45
CA ASN A 198 8.32 -2.36 17.73
C ASN A 198 9.18 -1.26 17.08
N ASN A 199 8.81 0.02 17.24
CA ASN A 199 9.48 1.16 16.64
C ASN A 199 9.64 0.97 15.12
N ILE A 200 8.54 0.64 14.44
CA ILE A 200 8.45 0.51 12.98
C ILE A 200 7.33 1.40 12.46
N ALA A 201 7.45 1.85 11.21
CA ALA A 201 6.36 2.59 10.58
C ALA A 201 5.21 1.62 10.23
N VAL A 202 3.96 2.03 10.41
CA VAL A 202 2.81 1.20 9.99
C VAL A 202 2.88 0.88 8.48
N ALA A 203 3.29 1.87 7.69
CA ALA A 203 3.45 1.75 6.24
C ALA A 203 4.71 0.97 5.80
N SER A 204 5.59 0.53 6.72
CA SER A 204 6.78 -0.27 6.37
C SER A 204 6.48 -1.77 6.29
N TYR A 205 5.25 -2.15 5.96
CA TYR A 205 4.89 -3.54 5.73
C TYR A 205 5.56 -4.07 4.46
N SER A 206 5.94 -5.34 4.45
CA SER A 206 6.41 -6.04 3.26
C SER A 206 5.25 -6.66 2.46
N ALA A 207 4.18 -7.05 3.16
CA ALA A 207 2.94 -7.55 2.54
C ALA A 207 1.74 -7.35 3.47
N ILE A 208 0.57 -7.16 2.88
CA ILE A 208 -0.73 -7.27 3.56
C ILE A 208 -1.60 -8.21 2.74
N GLU A 209 -2.01 -9.31 3.36
CA GLU A 209 -2.71 -10.40 2.68
C GLU A 209 -4.01 -10.77 3.39
N TYR A 210 -5.02 -11.13 2.62
CA TYR A 210 -6.26 -11.70 3.12
C TYR A 210 -6.51 -13.05 2.45
N THR A 211 -6.85 -14.05 3.27
CA THR A 211 -7.22 -15.40 2.83
C THR A 211 -8.65 -15.70 3.31
N GLN A 212 -9.60 -15.76 2.37
CA GLN A 212 -11.03 -15.76 2.66
C GLN A 212 -11.54 -17.06 3.29
N ASP A 213 -11.06 -18.22 2.81
CA ASP A 213 -11.50 -19.55 3.23
C ASP A 213 -11.28 -19.83 4.72
N ILE A 214 -10.25 -19.22 5.30
CA ILE A 214 -9.92 -19.30 6.73
C ILE A 214 -10.16 -17.99 7.49
N ASP A 215 -10.74 -16.97 6.84
CA ASP A 215 -10.92 -15.61 7.36
C ASP A 215 -9.67 -15.10 8.09
N LYS A 216 -8.56 -14.98 7.35
CA LYS A 216 -7.28 -14.57 7.93
C LYS A 216 -6.71 -13.35 7.21
N PHE A 217 -6.45 -12.31 7.99
CA PHE A 217 -5.79 -11.08 7.56
C PHE A 217 -4.40 -11.03 8.18
N VAL A 218 -3.38 -10.86 7.36
CA VAL A 218 -1.98 -10.89 7.79
C VAL A 218 -1.28 -9.61 7.34
N ILE A 219 -0.55 -9.00 8.25
CA ILE A 219 0.34 -7.87 7.98
C ILE A 219 1.74 -8.34 8.32
N SER A 220 2.60 -8.40 7.32
CA SER A 220 3.99 -8.80 7.46
C SER A 220 4.89 -7.59 7.35
N TYR A 221 5.91 -7.54 8.20
CA TYR A 221 6.98 -6.55 8.18
C TYR A 221 8.32 -7.27 7.99
N ASP A 222 9.41 -6.51 7.90
CA ASP A 222 10.75 -7.09 7.88
C ASP A 222 11.13 -7.75 9.23
N ASN A 223 12.19 -8.56 9.22
CA ASN A 223 12.73 -9.25 10.40
C ASN A 223 11.74 -10.22 11.09
N ASP A 224 10.94 -10.93 10.30
CA ASP A 224 9.95 -11.92 10.77
C ASP A 224 8.88 -11.36 11.72
N LEU A 225 8.70 -10.03 11.73
CA LEU A 225 7.63 -9.37 12.47
C LEU A 225 6.32 -9.47 11.67
N TYR A 226 5.25 -9.88 12.33
CA TYR A 226 3.94 -9.95 11.70
C TYR A 226 2.80 -9.82 12.71
N MET A 227 1.63 -9.43 12.20
CA MET A 227 0.36 -9.52 12.89
C MET A 227 -0.61 -10.35 12.07
N SER A 228 -1.52 -11.05 12.75
CA SER A 228 -2.62 -11.71 12.07
C SER A 228 -3.92 -11.60 12.85
N PHE A 229 -5.01 -11.38 12.12
CA PHE A 229 -6.37 -11.34 12.63
C PHE A 229 -7.15 -12.48 11.98
N SER A 230 -7.93 -13.20 12.78
CA SER A 230 -8.72 -14.33 12.27
C SER A 230 -10.13 -14.32 12.84
N GLY A 231 -11.12 -14.58 11.98
CA GLY A 231 -12.53 -14.62 12.38
C GLY A 231 -13.21 -13.25 12.49
N PHE A 232 -12.57 -12.18 12.01
CA PHE A 232 -13.10 -10.81 12.12
C PHE A 232 -14.13 -10.47 11.04
N PHE A 233 -14.11 -11.17 9.90
CA PHE A 233 -14.90 -10.79 8.73
C PHE A 233 -15.97 -11.82 8.34
N GLN A 234 -16.16 -12.88 9.15
CA GLN A 234 -17.17 -13.91 8.89
C GLN A 234 -18.58 -13.35 8.65
N ASN A 235 -18.97 -12.29 9.37
CA ASN A 235 -20.28 -11.65 9.21
C ASN A 235 -20.39 -10.71 8.00
N LYS A 236 -19.32 -10.54 7.23
CA LYS A 236 -19.25 -9.73 6.01
C LYS A 236 -19.22 -10.59 4.73
N MET A 237 -19.12 -11.91 4.87
CA MET A 237 -19.04 -12.80 3.72
C MET A 237 -20.37 -12.80 2.94
N VAL A 238 -20.26 -12.76 1.61
CA VAL A 238 -21.39 -12.85 0.68
C VAL A 238 -21.26 -14.16 -0.06
N SER A 239 -22.32 -14.96 -0.09
CA SER A 239 -22.30 -16.28 -0.73
C SER A 239 -22.57 -16.19 -2.24
N ALA A 240 -22.24 -17.25 -2.98
CA ALA A 240 -22.62 -17.36 -4.39
C ALA A 240 -24.14 -17.31 -4.59
N ASP A 241 -24.92 -17.87 -3.64
CA ASP A 241 -26.39 -17.78 -3.68
C ASP A 241 -26.85 -16.32 -3.56
N ASP A 242 -26.21 -15.53 -2.70
CA ASP A 242 -26.54 -14.10 -2.55
C ASP A 242 -26.17 -13.26 -3.78
N ILE A 243 -25.20 -13.70 -4.58
CA ILE A 243 -24.74 -13.00 -5.79
C ILE A 243 -25.59 -13.40 -7.02
N TYR A 244 -25.74 -14.71 -7.27
CA TYR A 244 -26.33 -15.20 -8.52
C TYR A 244 -27.83 -15.50 -8.43
N ASN A 245 -28.35 -15.82 -7.24
CA ASN A 245 -29.77 -16.15 -7.05
C ASN A 245 -30.59 -14.96 -6.51
N ASN A 246 -29.94 -13.85 -6.17
CA ASN A 246 -30.60 -12.64 -5.71
C ASN A 246 -31.02 -11.74 -6.88
N THR A 247 -32.31 -11.80 -7.22
CA THR A 247 -32.93 -11.00 -8.30
C THR A 247 -32.91 -9.48 -8.08
N ALA A 248 -32.45 -8.98 -6.93
CA ALA A 248 -32.40 -7.54 -6.63
C ALA A 248 -31.38 -6.75 -7.46
N TYR A 249 -30.36 -7.39 -8.03
CA TYR A 249 -29.30 -6.75 -8.81
C TYR A 249 -29.45 -6.92 -10.35
N MET A 250 -30.57 -7.50 -10.81
CA MET A 250 -30.86 -7.70 -12.24
C MET A 250 -31.71 -6.57 -12.88
N GLN A 251 -31.65 -5.34 -12.37
CA GLN A 251 -32.34 -4.17 -12.98
C GLN A 251 -31.38 -3.23 -13.69
#